data_AF-A0A6N6JJ82-F1
#
_entry.id   AF-A0A6N6JJ82-F1
#
_cell.length_a   1.000
_cell.length_b   1.000
_cell.length_c   1.000
_cell.angle_alpha   90.00
_cell.angle_beta   90.00
_cell.angle_gamma   90.00
#
_symmetry.space_group_name_H-M   'P 1'
#
loop_
_entity.id
_entity.type
_entity.pdbx_description
1 polymer ?
#
loop_
_entity_poly.entity_id
_entity_poly.type
_entity_poly.pdbx_seq_one_letter_code
_entity_poly.pdbx_strand_id
1 'polypeptide(L)'
;MTNPFPHLRFTGAEILRDAVLSDHELNVADGKITDTRGTEINLSGYFVLPGIIDLHGDAFERHLAPRPTAHFPFQTGLVSTDRDAAACGVTTAWMAQSWSWEGGARSPDYAETFLTAHQAYRPHQLTDLRVQIRCETHTVETEERLIAALRAFDVGYVIFNNHLDEAIETAKDTPHRIEAWAVRAQRSVKQHMALVHASKAMEPRVPRYLCNLATAFENLGIKYGSHDDGDGQARECYSMIGAKICEFPTSGTAASVAHSNGDPVLMGAPNVVRGGSQAGNIAAISLIRDGLCDALVSDYYYPALGAAAFQLADEGVMSLAQAWSMISATPAQIMGLSDRGTLETGKRADLTIINKESRIVEATMAGGRWTHLSGEIASRVGRSNPAISMAAE
;
A
#
# COMPACT_ATOMS: atom_id res chain seq x y z
N MET A 1 24.22 -2.17 -4.06
CA MET A 1 23.04 -1.74 -4.83
C MET A 1 23.33 -1.91 -6.31
N THR A 2 22.38 -2.41 -7.11
CA THR A 2 22.52 -2.43 -8.58
C THR A 2 22.48 -1.00 -9.11
N ASN A 3 23.43 -0.64 -9.98
CA ASN A 3 23.44 0.68 -10.61
C ASN A 3 22.24 0.80 -11.56
N PRO A 4 21.59 1.97 -11.65
CA PRO A 4 20.55 2.21 -12.65
C PRO A 4 21.13 1.98 -14.06
N PHE A 5 20.28 1.58 -15.00
CA PHE A 5 20.70 1.50 -16.39
C PHE A 5 21.07 2.91 -16.88
N PRO A 6 22.21 3.06 -17.58
CA PRO A 6 22.75 4.38 -17.87
C PRO A 6 21.80 5.16 -18.77
N HIS A 7 21.34 4.58 -19.88
CA HIS A 7 20.36 5.21 -20.78
C HIS A 7 19.52 4.16 -21.52
N LEU A 8 18.19 4.19 -21.35
CA LEU A 8 17.22 3.35 -22.06
C LEU A 8 16.21 4.23 -22.80
N ARG A 9 15.75 3.77 -23.97
CA ARG A 9 14.70 4.39 -24.77
C ARG A 9 13.64 3.35 -25.11
N PHE A 10 12.44 3.52 -24.60
CA PHE A 10 11.30 2.65 -24.85
C PHE A 10 10.48 3.16 -26.03
N THR A 11 10.19 2.30 -27.01
CA THR A 11 9.46 2.64 -28.25
C THR A 11 8.34 1.64 -28.53
N GLY A 12 7.33 2.00 -29.32
CA GLY A 12 6.29 1.07 -29.81
C GLY A 12 5.23 0.61 -28.80
N ALA A 13 5.33 1.01 -27.53
CA ALA A 13 4.30 0.77 -26.51
C ALA A 13 3.22 1.84 -26.51
N GLU A 14 2.05 1.55 -25.94
CA GLU A 14 1.14 2.61 -25.48
C GLU A 14 1.60 3.08 -24.10
N ILE A 15 2.05 4.32 -24.01
CA ILE A 15 2.60 4.92 -22.80
C ILE A 15 1.58 5.87 -22.20
N LEU A 16 1.28 5.70 -20.91
CA LEU A 16 0.39 6.60 -20.16
C LEU A 16 1.17 7.79 -19.62
N ARG A 17 1.00 8.95 -20.27
CA ARG A 17 1.59 10.23 -19.87
C ARG A 17 0.54 11.32 -19.97
N ASP A 18 0.54 12.26 -19.02
CA ASP A 18 -0.42 13.38 -18.99
C ASP A 18 -1.88 12.93 -19.12
N ALA A 19 -2.21 11.81 -18.46
CA ALA A 19 -3.52 11.14 -18.51
C ALA A 19 -3.97 10.64 -19.91
N VAL A 20 -3.04 10.51 -20.86
CA VAL A 20 -3.31 10.04 -22.22
C VAL A 20 -2.42 8.83 -22.54
N LEU A 21 -3.01 7.80 -23.14
CA LEU A 21 -2.29 6.69 -23.76
C LEU A 21 -1.89 7.07 -25.19
N SER A 22 -0.60 7.01 -25.48
CA SER A 22 -0.05 7.35 -26.81
C SER A 22 1.16 6.50 -27.14
N ASP A 23 1.54 6.42 -28.41
CA ASP A 23 2.68 5.63 -28.90
C ASP A 23 4.03 6.37 -28.85
N HIS A 24 4.13 7.40 -28.00
CA HIS A 24 5.33 8.19 -27.82
C HIS A 24 6.48 7.40 -27.21
N GLU A 25 7.71 7.90 -27.39
CA GLU A 25 8.89 7.32 -26.75
C GLU A 25 9.02 7.78 -25.29
N LEU A 26 9.60 6.92 -24.46
CA LEU A 26 9.97 7.25 -23.08
C LEU A 26 11.45 6.95 -22.88
N ASN A 27 12.22 7.94 -22.43
CA ASN A 27 13.64 7.72 -22.12
C ASN A 27 13.88 7.73 -20.62
N VAL A 28 14.77 6.86 -20.18
CA VAL A 28 15.20 6.72 -18.79
C VAL A 28 16.72 6.81 -18.73
N ALA A 29 17.25 7.65 -17.84
CA ALA A 29 18.67 7.75 -17.56
C ALA A 29 18.88 8.07 -16.08
N ASP A 30 19.92 7.50 -15.47
CA ASP A 30 20.35 7.82 -14.10
C ASP A 30 19.21 7.79 -13.06
N GLY A 31 18.29 6.83 -13.20
CA GLY A 31 17.17 6.68 -12.28
C GLY A 31 15.96 7.57 -12.55
N LYS A 32 15.98 8.38 -13.61
CA LYS A 32 14.95 9.38 -13.93
C LYS A 32 14.45 9.27 -15.35
N ILE A 33 13.24 9.79 -15.58
CA ILE A 33 12.69 10.02 -16.91
C ILE A 33 13.38 11.26 -17.49
N THR A 34 13.82 11.18 -18.74
CA THR A 34 14.63 12.19 -19.40
C THR A 34 14.23 12.36 -20.87
N ASP A 35 14.72 13.42 -21.50
CA ASP A 35 14.66 13.60 -22.96
C ASP A 35 15.92 13.03 -23.65
N THR A 36 16.92 12.59 -22.87
CA THR A 36 18.16 12.01 -23.39
C THR A 36 17.91 10.61 -23.93
N ARG A 37 18.14 10.42 -25.22
CA ARG A 37 17.97 9.12 -25.89
C ARG A 37 19.02 8.12 -25.40
N GLY A 38 18.56 6.90 -25.15
CA GLY A 38 19.40 5.77 -24.78
C GLY A 38 19.31 4.59 -25.74
N THR A 39 19.72 3.43 -25.26
CA THR A 39 19.59 2.17 -25.98
C THR A 39 18.11 1.85 -26.22
N GLU A 40 17.74 1.60 -27.47
CA GLU A 40 16.35 1.30 -27.83
C GLU A 40 15.91 -0.09 -27.35
N ILE A 41 14.73 -0.13 -26.72
CA ILE A 41 13.98 -1.34 -26.42
C ILE A 41 12.58 -1.17 -27.03
N ASN A 42 12.31 -1.93 -28.08
CA ASN A 42 11.00 -1.97 -28.70
C ASN A 42 10.01 -2.73 -27.80
N LEU A 43 8.95 -2.07 -27.38
CA LEU A 43 7.88 -2.56 -26.53
C LEU A 43 6.53 -2.63 -27.27
N SER A 44 6.56 -2.88 -28.59
CA SER A 44 5.35 -3.24 -29.35
C SER A 44 4.60 -4.39 -28.66
N GLY A 45 3.30 -4.18 -28.47
CA GLY A 45 2.41 -5.11 -27.76
C GLY A 45 2.28 -4.85 -26.26
N TYR A 46 2.87 -3.78 -25.72
CA TYR A 46 2.85 -3.48 -24.28
C TYR A 46 2.24 -2.11 -23.94
N PHE A 47 1.68 -2.02 -22.73
CA PHE A 47 1.50 -0.76 -22.03
C PHE A 47 2.75 -0.41 -21.23
N VAL A 48 3.10 0.87 -21.18
CA VAL A 48 4.05 1.41 -20.20
C VAL A 48 3.29 2.40 -19.33
N LEU A 49 3.12 2.06 -18.06
CA LEU A 49 2.29 2.81 -17.12
C LEU A 49 3.14 3.31 -15.94
N PRO A 50 2.76 4.42 -15.29
CA PRO A 50 3.37 4.84 -14.02
C PRO A 50 3.40 3.66 -13.03
N GLY A 51 4.52 3.50 -12.33
CA GLY A 51 4.69 2.47 -11.32
C GLY A 51 3.59 2.53 -10.27
N ILE A 52 3.08 1.36 -9.85
CA ILE A 52 2.00 1.31 -8.86
C ILE A 52 2.54 1.74 -7.49
N ILE A 53 1.73 2.53 -6.77
CA ILE A 53 2.01 3.05 -5.44
C ILE A 53 0.89 2.57 -4.51
N ASP A 54 1.23 1.63 -3.64
CA ASP A 54 0.29 0.98 -2.73
C ASP A 54 0.35 1.61 -1.33
N LEU A 55 -0.72 2.28 -0.91
CA LEU A 55 -0.75 2.97 0.39
C LEU A 55 -1.05 2.03 1.58
N HIS A 56 -1.54 0.83 1.32
CA HIS A 56 -1.84 -0.13 2.38
C HIS A 56 -1.77 -1.57 1.86
N GLY A 57 -0.89 -2.37 2.45
CA GLY A 57 -0.82 -3.80 2.20
C GLY A 57 -0.61 -4.62 3.47
N ASP A 58 -1.54 -5.52 3.74
CA ASP A 58 -1.45 -6.64 4.70
C ASP A 58 -0.83 -7.90 4.03
N ALA A 59 -0.65 -7.88 2.71
CA ALA A 59 -0.12 -9.02 1.93
C ALA A 59 1.24 -9.55 2.46
N PHE A 60 2.10 -8.66 2.98
CA PHE A 60 3.41 -9.01 3.54
C PHE A 60 3.31 -9.99 4.73
N GLU A 61 2.20 -9.99 5.49
CA GLU A 61 2.01 -10.90 6.61
C GLU A 61 2.11 -12.37 6.17
N ARG A 62 1.66 -12.71 4.95
CA ARG A 62 1.74 -14.08 4.41
C ARG A 62 3.18 -14.52 4.13
N HIS A 63 4.08 -13.58 3.83
CA HIS A 63 5.50 -13.86 3.64
C HIS A 63 6.23 -14.01 4.97
N LEU A 64 5.76 -13.35 6.03
CA LEU A 64 6.31 -13.47 7.39
C LEU A 64 5.79 -14.70 8.13
N ALA A 65 4.51 -15.02 7.96
CA ALA A 65 3.81 -16.09 8.64
C ALA A 65 2.79 -16.75 7.69
N PRO A 66 3.24 -17.57 6.71
CA PRO A 66 2.35 -18.26 5.77
C PRO A 66 1.34 -19.17 6.48
N ARG A 67 1.62 -19.56 7.72
CA ARG A 67 0.64 -20.14 8.67
C ARG A 67 0.79 -19.46 10.03
N PRO A 68 -0.28 -19.37 10.84
CA PRO A 68 -0.22 -18.73 12.16
C PRO A 68 0.86 -19.27 13.11
N THR A 69 1.25 -20.53 12.95
CA THR A 69 2.26 -21.21 13.79
C THR A 69 3.64 -21.31 13.13
N ALA A 70 3.81 -20.81 11.90
CA ALA A 70 5.03 -20.96 11.12
C ALA A 70 5.62 -19.59 10.77
N HIS A 71 6.37 -19.01 11.72
CA HIS A 71 7.05 -17.74 11.54
C HIS A 71 8.39 -17.94 10.82
N PHE A 72 8.64 -17.13 9.79
CA PHE A 72 9.93 -17.05 9.12
C PHE A 72 10.73 -15.86 9.64
N PRO A 73 12.07 -15.86 9.50
CA PRO A 73 12.87 -14.68 9.78
C PRO A 73 12.36 -13.48 8.95
N PHE A 74 12.24 -12.31 9.58
CA PHE A 74 11.74 -11.08 8.93
C PHE A 74 12.48 -10.77 7.63
N GLN A 75 13.80 -10.96 7.58
CA GLN A 75 14.60 -10.74 6.39
C GLN A 75 14.11 -11.57 5.20
N THR A 76 13.79 -12.84 5.41
CA THR A 76 13.28 -13.73 4.35
C THR A 76 11.93 -13.24 3.84
N GLY A 77 11.00 -12.90 4.74
CA GLY A 77 9.69 -12.43 4.33
C GLY A 77 9.71 -11.03 3.68
N LEU A 78 10.60 -10.13 4.11
CA LEU A 78 10.80 -8.83 3.46
C LEU A 78 11.33 -8.98 2.04
N VAL A 79 12.29 -9.89 1.81
CA VAL A 79 12.78 -10.21 0.46
C VAL A 79 11.65 -10.74 -0.42
N SER A 80 10.86 -11.69 0.08
CA SER A 80 9.72 -12.23 -0.68
C SER A 80 8.66 -11.17 -0.97
N THR A 81 8.37 -10.31 0.00
CA THR A 81 7.42 -9.18 -0.17
C THR A 81 7.90 -8.22 -1.26
N ASP A 82 9.19 -7.85 -1.26
CA ASP A 82 9.80 -7.00 -2.30
C ASP A 82 9.65 -7.62 -3.70
N ARG A 83 9.87 -8.94 -3.82
CA ARG A 83 9.71 -9.64 -5.11
C ARG A 83 8.26 -9.72 -5.56
N ASP A 84 7.34 -10.02 -4.65
CA ASP A 84 5.92 -10.18 -4.93
C ASP A 84 5.30 -8.85 -5.37
N ALA A 85 5.57 -7.78 -4.62
CA ALA A 85 5.19 -6.42 -4.99
C ALA A 85 5.74 -6.03 -6.37
N ALA A 86 7.03 -6.26 -6.61
CA ALA A 86 7.67 -5.97 -7.90
C ALA A 86 7.01 -6.75 -9.06
N ALA A 87 6.71 -8.03 -8.87
CA ALA A 87 6.05 -8.86 -9.88
C ALA A 87 4.63 -8.37 -10.22
N CYS A 88 4.00 -7.61 -9.33
CA CYS A 88 2.67 -7.02 -9.52
C CYS A 88 2.69 -5.58 -10.06
N GLY A 89 3.86 -5.05 -10.46
CA GLY A 89 3.97 -3.69 -10.98
C GLY A 89 4.15 -2.61 -9.91
N VAL A 90 4.28 -2.99 -8.65
CA VAL A 90 4.42 -2.08 -7.51
C VAL A 90 5.86 -1.58 -7.41
N THR A 91 6.00 -0.26 -7.33
CA THR A 91 7.30 0.44 -7.24
C THR A 91 7.52 1.09 -5.88
N THR A 92 6.42 1.41 -5.18
CA THR A 92 6.39 1.96 -3.82
C THR A 92 5.22 1.31 -3.07
N ALA A 93 5.45 0.85 -1.83
CA ALA A 93 4.39 0.22 -1.04
C ALA A 93 4.54 0.53 0.45
N TRP A 94 3.41 0.62 1.16
CA TRP A 94 3.36 0.67 2.62
C TRP A 94 2.84 -0.65 3.19
N MET A 95 3.68 -1.31 4.00
CA MET A 95 3.32 -2.51 4.77
C MET A 95 2.63 -2.08 6.05
N ALA A 96 1.40 -2.52 6.25
CA ALA A 96 0.55 -2.10 7.36
C ALA A 96 0.83 -2.93 8.63
N GLN A 97 1.83 -2.53 9.41
CA GLN A 97 2.18 -3.20 10.66
C GLN A 97 1.34 -2.65 11.82
N SER A 98 0.69 -3.55 12.57
CA SER A 98 -0.12 -3.16 13.72
C SER A 98 0.71 -2.76 14.94
N TRP A 99 0.18 -1.79 15.68
CA TRP A 99 0.55 -1.41 17.06
C TRP A 99 -0.71 -1.49 17.91
N SER A 100 -0.95 -2.67 18.50
CA SER A 100 -2.25 -3.08 19.03
C SER A 100 -2.16 -3.72 20.41
N TRP A 101 -3.22 -3.53 21.20
CA TRP A 101 -3.46 -4.24 22.45
C TRP A 101 -3.66 -5.75 22.23
N GLU A 102 -4.03 -6.19 21.02
CA GLU A 102 -4.31 -7.60 20.69
C GLU A 102 -3.11 -8.52 20.96
N GLY A 103 -1.88 -8.01 20.92
CA GLY A 103 -0.67 -8.77 21.21
C GLY A 103 -0.16 -9.62 20.04
N GLY A 104 0.78 -10.53 20.31
CA GLY A 104 1.38 -11.39 19.29
C GLY A 104 2.02 -10.58 18.16
N ALA A 105 1.74 -10.97 16.91
CA ALA A 105 2.22 -10.28 15.70
C ALA A 105 1.70 -8.83 15.53
N ARG A 106 0.72 -8.42 16.35
CA ARG A 106 0.13 -7.09 16.33
C ARG A 106 0.61 -6.21 17.49
N SER A 107 1.47 -6.74 18.36
CA SER A 107 1.98 -6.03 19.54
C SER A 107 3.00 -4.94 19.19
N PRO A 108 3.17 -3.93 20.06
CA PRO A 108 4.29 -2.98 19.99
C PRO A 108 5.67 -3.64 19.91
N ASP A 109 5.90 -4.71 20.68
CA ASP A 109 7.17 -5.45 20.69
C ASP A 109 7.47 -6.06 19.31
N TYR A 110 6.46 -6.66 18.69
CA TYR A 110 6.59 -7.22 17.35
C TYR A 110 6.81 -6.12 16.30
N ALA A 111 6.08 -5.00 16.41
CA ALA A 111 6.23 -3.86 15.51
C ALA A 111 7.65 -3.29 15.54
N GLU A 112 8.24 -3.07 16.72
CA GLU A 112 9.63 -2.60 16.84
C GLU A 112 10.65 -3.60 16.29
N THR A 113 10.42 -4.90 16.49
CA THR A 113 11.27 -5.95 15.92
C THR A 113 11.20 -5.95 14.39
N PHE A 114 9.99 -5.80 13.83
CA PHE A 114 9.76 -5.67 12.40
C PHE A 114 10.40 -4.41 11.83
N LEU A 115 10.22 -3.26 12.48
CA LEU A 115 10.81 -1.98 12.07
C LEU A 115 12.35 -2.04 12.06
N THR A 116 12.95 -2.71 13.05
CA THR A 116 14.40 -2.96 13.09
C THR A 116 14.85 -3.80 11.90
N ALA A 117 14.13 -4.88 11.58
CA ALA A 117 14.45 -5.73 10.44
C ALA A 117 14.25 -5.01 9.10
N HIS A 118 13.20 -4.19 8.97
CA HIS A 118 12.95 -3.35 7.80
C HIS A 118 14.05 -2.32 7.60
N GLN A 119 14.46 -1.61 8.64
CA GLN A 119 15.56 -0.64 8.57
C GLN A 119 16.87 -1.30 8.11
N ALA A 120 17.18 -2.51 8.60
CA ALA A 120 18.34 -3.28 8.15
C ALA A 120 18.23 -3.75 6.69
N TYR A 121 17.00 -4.02 6.22
CA TYR A 121 16.73 -4.47 4.85
C TYR A 121 16.70 -3.32 3.83
N ARG A 122 16.28 -2.10 4.22
CA ARG A 122 16.14 -0.91 3.34
C ARG A 122 17.29 -0.68 2.34
N PRO A 123 18.58 -0.86 2.66
CA PRO A 123 19.67 -0.69 1.67
C PRO A 123 19.66 -1.72 0.52
N HIS A 124 18.94 -2.83 0.69
CA HIS A 124 18.89 -3.97 -0.24
C HIS A 124 17.56 -4.07 -1.00
N GLN A 125 16.54 -3.30 -0.63
CA GLN A 125 15.23 -3.34 -1.29
C GLN A 125 15.32 -2.86 -2.74
N LEU A 126 14.55 -3.51 -3.63
CA LEU A 126 14.43 -3.08 -5.01
C LEU A 126 13.26 -2.12 -5.19
N THR A 127 12.09 -2.46 -4.65
CA THR A 127 10.93 -1.57 -4.52
C THR A 127 11.09 -0.65 -3.31
N ASP A 128 10.48 0.53 -3.33
CA ASP A 128 10.46 1.44 -2.18
C ASP A 128 9.43 0.94 -1.15
N LEU A 129 9.85 -0.04 -0.33
CA LEU A 129 9.03 -0.58 0.76
C LEU A 129 9.13 0.31 1.99
N ARG A 130 7.97 0.74 2.47
CA ARG A 130 7.78 1.59 3.63
C ARG A 130 6.85 0.89 4.61
N VAL A 131 6.74 1.44 5.82
CA VAL A 131 5.86 0.91 6.87
C VAL A 131 4.79 1.94 7.17
N GLN A 132 3.54 1.49 7.21
CA GLN A 132 2.41 2.19 7.83
C GLN A 132 2.19 1.53 9.20
N ILE A 133 2.00 2.34 10.24
CA ILE A 133 1.62 1.81 11.56
C ILE A 133 0.10 1.88 11.71
N ARG A 134 -0.56 0.74 11.88
CA ARG A 134 -1.97 0.65 12.26
C ARG A 134 -2.07 0.70 13.78
N CYS A 135 -2.36 1.87 14.32
CA CYS A 135 -2.37 2.14 15.76
C CYS A 135 -3.77 1.95 16.35
N GLU A 136 -3.92 1.02 17.29
CA GLU A 136 -5.14 0.93 18.08
C GLU A 136 -5.29 2.15 18.98
N THR A 137 -6.48 2.77 18.95
CA THR A 137 -6.80 3.98 19.72
C THR A 137 -6.74 3.76 21.25
N HIS A 138 -6.88 2.52 21.73
CA HIS A 138 -6.83 2.17 23.16
C HIS A 138 -5.46 1.67 23.64
N THR A 139 -4.38 2.06 22.97
CA THR A 139 -2.99 1.77 23.41
C THR A 139 -2.37 2.92 24.20
N VAL A 140 -3.19 3.62 24.98
CA VAL A 140 -2.86 4.89 25.67
C VAL A 140 -1.62 4.82 26.56
N GLU A 141 -1.29 3.65 27.10
CA GLU A 141 -0.12 3.44 27.96
C GLU A 141 1.21 3.38 27.18
N THR A 142 1.13 3.31 25.86
CA THR A 142 2.29 3.20 24.96
C THR A 142 2.55 4.48 24.16
N GLU A 143 1.93 5.60 24.50
CA GLU A 143 2.03 6.88 23.78
C GLU A 143 3.49 7.29 23.51
N GLU A 144 4.30 7.42 24.57
CA GLU A 144 5.70 7.83 24.43
C GLU A 144 6.52 6.82 23.64
N ARG A 145 6.24 5.51 23.83
CA ARG A 145 6.93 4.42 23.14
C ARG A 145 6.63 4.45 21.63
N LEU A 146 5.37 4.66 21.24
CA LEU A 146 4.97 4.79 19.85
C LEU A 146 5.67 5.99 19.20
N ILE A 147 5.62 7.17 19.82
CA ILE A 147 6.27 8.38 19.29
C ILE A 147 7.78 8.17 19.13
N ALA A 148 8.43 7.52 20.11
CA ALA A 148 9.86 7.21 20.04
C ALA A 148 10.18 6.26 18.88
N ALA A 149 9.38 5.20 18.68
CA ALA A 149 9.55 4.26 17.57
C ALA A 149 9.35 4.94 16.21
N LEU A 150 8.28 5.73 16.03
CA LEU A 150 8.01 6.44 14.78
C LEU A 150 9.17 7.35 14.38
N ARG A 151 9.77 8.05 15.35
CA ARG A 151 10.95 8.89 15.14
C ARG A 151 12.20 8.08 14.82
N ALA A 152 12.46 7.01 15.59
CA ALA A 152 13.69 6.23 15.45
C ALA A 152 13.77 5.48 14.10
N PHE A 153 12.62 5.07 13.56
CA PHE A 153 12.53 4.29 12.33
C PHE A 153 12.06 5.10 11.10
N ASP A 154 11.86 6.41 11.25
CA ASP A 154 11.42 7.30 10.15
C ASP A 154 10.11 6.79 9.50
N VAL A 155 9.12 6.53 10.35
CA VAL A 155 7.78 6.10 9.93
C VAL A 155 6.92 7.34 9.67
N GLY A 156 6.60 7.59 8.41
CA GLY A 156 5.84 8.77 7.97
C GLY A 156 4.34 8.57 7.81
N TYR A 157 3.77 7.41 8.16
CA TYR A 157 2.36 7.10 7.93
C TYR A 157 1.74 6.26 9.06
N VAL A 158 0.66 6.76 9.67
CA VAL A 158 -0.08 6.09 10.76
C VAL A 158 -1.58 6.08 10.47
N ILE A 159 -2.25 4.95 10.68
CA ILE A 159 -3.71 4.84 10.59
C ILE A 159 -4.25 4.43 11.95
N PHE A 160 -5.19 5.20 12.50
CA PHE A 160 -5.91 4.84 13.71
C PHE A 160 -6.93 3.74 13.44
N ASN A 161 -7.02 2.80 14.38
CA ASN A 161 -7.97 1.71 14.31
C ASN A 161 -8.57 1.40 15.69
N ASN A 162 -9.71 0.70 15.75
CA ASN A 162 -10.33 0.25 16.97
C ASN A 162 -11.08 -1.06 16.77
N HIS A 163 -10.47 -2.18 17.13
CA HIS A 163 -11.13 -3.50 17.06
C HIS A 163 -11.87 -3.90 18.35
N LEU A 164 -11.97 -3.02 19.36
CA LEU A 164 -12.57 -3.43 20.65
C LEU A 164 -14.07 -3.70 20.54
N ASP A 165 -14.80 -2.86 19.81
CA ASP A 165 -16.25 -3.02 19.68
C ASP A 165 -16.56 -4.27 18.85
N GLU A 166 -15.83 -4.51 17.75
CA GLU A 166 -15.88 -5.77 16.99
C GLU A 166 -15.58 -6.97 17.88
N ALA A 167 -14.56 -6.89 18.75
CA ALA A 167 -14.22 -7.99 19.66
C ALA A 167 -15.38 -8.32 20.62
N ILE A 168 -16.04 -7.30 21.16
CA ILE A 168 -17.15 -7.43 22.10
C ILE A 168 -18.39 -8.01 21.40
N GLU A 169 -18.69 -7.54 20.19
CA GLU A 169 -19.82 -8.02 19.39
C GLU A 169 -19.58 -9.46 18.92
N THR A 170 -18.40 -9.75 18.38
CA THR A 170 -18.00 -11.09 17.93
C THR A 170 -18.04 -12.09 19.08
N ALA A 171 -17.67 -11.70 20.31
CA ALA A 171 -17.77 -12.56 21.49
C ALA A 171 -19.21 -12.99 21.81
N LYS A 172 -20.20 -12.15 21.48
CA LYS A 172 -21.62 -12.43 21.68
C LYS A 172 -22.20 -13.24 20.53
N ASP A 173 -21.93 -12.80 19.30
CA ASP A 173 -22.65 -13.27 18.11
C ASP A 173 -21.97 -14.46 17.44
N THR A 174 -20.63 -14.51 17.48
CA THR A 174 -19.82 -15.55 16.83
C THR A 174 -18.63 -15.99 17.70
N PRO A 175 -18.87 -16.67 18.84
CA PRO A 175 -17.82 -16.98 19.82
C PRO A 175 -16.58 -17.73 19.27
N HIS A 176 -16.76 -18.57 18.26
CA HIS A 176 -15.67 -19.30 17.58
C HIS A 176 -14.66 -18.37 16.89
N ARG A 177 -15.08 -17.17 16.44
CA ARG A 177 -14.18 -16.17 15.85
C ARG A 177 -13.28 -15.54 16.92
N ILE A 178 -13.83 -15.24 18.10
CA ILE A 178 -13.04 -14.78 19.24
C ILE A 178 -12.07 -15.86 19.72
N GLU A 179 -12.44 -17.13 19.66
CA GLU A 179 -11.49 -18.22 19.90
C GLU A 179 -10.30 -18.18 18.93
N ALA A 180 -10.55 -17.97 17.64
CA ALA A 180 -9.49 -17.82 16.65
C ALA A 180 -8.59 -16.60 16.93
N TRP A 181 -9.16 -15.47 17.35
CA TRP A 181 -8.39 -14.27 17.75
C TRP A 181 -7.51 -14.54 18.96
N ALA A 182 -8.06 -15.20 19.98
CA ALA A 182 -7.33 -15.60 21.18
C ALA A 182 -6.16 -16.55 20.83
N VAL A 183 -6.39 -17.54 19.97
CA VAL A 183 -5.35 -18.46 19.48
C VAL A 183 -4.25 -17.73 18.71
N ARG A 184 -4.61 -16.80 17.81
CA ARG A 184 -3.63 -15.97 17.08
C ARG A 184 -2.77 -15.13 18.03
N ALA A 185 -3.37 -14.63 19.10
CA ALA A 185 -2.68 -13.90 20.16
C ALA A 185 -1.96 -14.81 21.18
N GLN A 186 -1.97 -16.14 20.99
CA GLN A 186 -1.40 -17.14 21.90
C GLN A 186 -1.96 -17.06 23.33
N ARG A 187 -3.28 -16.85 23.46
CA ARG A 187 -3.99 -16.72 24.74
C ARG A 187 -5.22 -17.64 24.79
N SER A 188 -5.67 -17.93 26.01
CA SER A 188 -7.04 -18.45 26.19
C SER A 188 -8.07 -17.36 25.93
N VAL A 189 -9.30 -17.75 25.54
CA VAL A 189 -10.43 -16.82 25.36
C VAL A 189 -10.65 -15.97 26.61
N LYS A 190 -10.56 -16.56 27.80
CA LYS A 190 -10.72 -15.84 29.07
C LYS A 190 -9.67 -14.73 29.25
N GLN A 191 -8.40 -15.03 28.96
CA GLN A 191 -7.32 -14.04 29.03
C GLN A 191 -7.49 -12.96 27.95
N HIS A 192 -7.91 -13.34 26.74
CA HIS A 192 -8.15 -12.41 25.66
C HIS A 192 -9.28 -11.43 25.99
N MET A 193 -10.44 -11.92 26.46
CA MET A 193 -11.56 -11.08 26.86
C MET A 193 -11.24 -10.20 28.08
N ALA A 194 -10.45 -10.69 29.04
CA ALA A 194 -9.97 -9.86 30.14
C ALA A 194 -9.17 -8.64 29.63
N LEU A 195 -8.36 -8.84 28.60
CA LEU A 195 -7.61 -7.75 27.96
C LEU A 195 -8.53 -6.80 27.17
N VAL A 196 -9.48 -7.33 26.40
CA VAL A 196 -10.50 -6.51 25.70
C VAL A 196 -11.20 -5.57 26.69
N HIS A 197 -11.66 -6.11 27.82
CA HIS A 197 -12.32 -5.30 28.85
C HIS A 197 -11.38 -4.28 29.51
N ALA A 198 -10.12 -4.66 29.78
CA ALA A 198 -9.13 -3.75 30.33
C ALA A 198 -8.81 -2.59 29.36
N SER A 199 -8.62 -2.89 28.08
CA SER A 199 -8.41 -1.89 27.03
C SER A 199 -9.62 -0.97 26.88
N LYS A 200 -10.85 -1.53 26.87
CA LYS A 200 -12.09 -0.73 26.79
C LYS A 200 -12.26 0.18 28.00
N ALA A 201 -11.77 -0.21 29.18
CA ALA A 201 -11.79 0.66 30.36
C ALA A 201 -10.93 1.94 30.20
N MET A 202 -10.04 1.98 29.20
CA MET A 202 -9.22 3.15 28.88
C MET A 202 -9.94 4.20 28.03
N GLU A 203 -11.16 3.92 27.54
CA GLU A 203 -11.98 4.82 26.71
C GLU A 203 -11.96 6.30 27.17
N PRO A 204 -12.12 6.63 28.47
CA PRO A 204 -12.12 8.03 28.91
C PRO A 204 -10.80 8.78 28.66
N ARG A 205 -9.69 8.05 28.46
CA ARG A 205 -8.36 8.61 28.20
C ARG A 205 -8.06 8.75 26.71
N VAL A 206 -8.79 8.05 25.84
CA VAL A 206 -8.53 7.99 24.39
C VAL A 206 -8.57 9.36 23.72
N PRO A 207 -9.55 10.26 23.97
CA PRO A 207 -9.58 11.56 23.30
C PRO A 207 -8.32 12.40 23.55
N ARG A 208 -7.81 12.40 24.79
CA ARG A 208 -6.57 13.12 25.12
C ARG A 208 -5.36 12.48 24.44
N TYR A 209 -5.28 11.16 24.47
CA TYR A 209 -4.22 10.39 23.80
C TYR A 209 -4.17 10.68 22.29
N LEU A 210 -5.31 10.66 21.59
CA LEU A 210 -5.35 10.95 20.16
C LEU A 210 -4.93 12.39 19.85
N CYS A 211 -5.35 13.38 20.64
CA CYS A 211 -4.89 14.76 20.48
C CYS A 211 -3.38 14.93 20.70
N ASN A 212 -2.80 14.21 21.68
CA ASN A 212 -1.36 14.21 21.92
C ASN A 212 -0.62 13.59 20.73
N LEU A 213 -1.09 12.44 20.23
CA LEU A 213 -0.52 11.79 19.06
C LEU A 213 -0.62 12.66 17.81
N ALA A 214 -1.78 13.26 17.53
CA ALA A 214 -1.95 14.19 16.42
C ALA A 214 -0.92 15.33 16.48
N THR A 215 -0.75 15.95 17.65
CA THR A 215 0.28 16.99 17.86
C THR A 215 1.69 16.47 17.58
N ALA A 216 2.02 15.25 18.03
CA ALA A 216 3.31 14.63 17.76
C ALA A 216 3.49 14.32 16.27
N PHE A 217 2.44 13.86 15.58
CA PHE A 217 2.46 13.52 14.16
C PHE A 217 2.66 14.74 13.29
N GLU A 218 1.97 15.86 13.58
CA GLU A 218 2.19 17.13 12.89
C GLU A 218 3.65 17.61 13.04
N ASN A 219 4.20 17.56 14.25
CA ASN A 219 5.59 17.95 14.52
C ASN A 219 6.63 17.07 13.81
N LEU A 220 6.28 15.80 13.55
CA LEU A 220 7.13 14.84 12.83
C LEU A 220 6.86 14.81 11.32
N GLY A 221 5.86 15.55 10.83
CA GLY A 221 5.44 15.50 9.43
C GLY A 221 4.81 14.17 9.00
N ILE A 222 4.25 13.42 9.96
CA ILE A 222 3.62 12.12 9.73
C ILE A 222 2.23 12.35 9.12
N LYS A 223 1.92 11.64 8.03
CA LYS A 223 0.54 11.56 7.52
C LYS A 223 -0.25 10.58 8.36
N TYR A 224 -1.51 10.90 8.63
CA TYR A 224 -2.34 9.98 9.40
C TYR A 224 -3.82 10.08 9.07
N GLY A 225 -4.54 9.02 9.44
CA GLY A 225 -5.93 8.79 9.10
C GLY A 225 -6.60 7.83 10.06
N SER A 226 -7.76 7.33 9.67
CA SER A 226 -8.53 6.33 10.41
C SER A 226 -9.00 5.20 9.51
N HIS A 227 -9.22 4.04 10.10
CA HIS A 227 -9.67 2.81 9.46
C HIS A 227 -11.11 2.50 9.88
N ASP A 228 -11.91 1.96 8.94
CA ASP A 228 -13.27 1.47 9.18
C ASP A 228 -14.24 2.49 9.79
N ASP A 229 -14.14 3.77 9.38
CA ASP A 229 -15.07 4.80 9.86
C ASP A 229 -16.54 4.39 9.66
N GLY A 230 -17.24 4.22 10.78
CA GLY A 230 -18.59 3.67 10.84
C GLY A 230 -19.66 4.57 10.25
N ASP A 231 -19.55 5.87 10.48
CA ASP A 231 -20.51 6.88 10.06
C ASP A 231 -19.85 8.26 9.87
N GLY A 232 -20.65 9.22 9.42
CA GLY A 232 -20.19 10.60 9.23
C GLY A 232 -19.69 11.28 10.51
N GLN A 233 -20.24 10.92 11.68
CA GLN A 233 -19.83 11.52 12.95
C GLN A 233 -18.42 11.03 13.35
N ALA A 234 -18.15 9.73 13.21
CA ALA A 234 -16.84 9.15 13.44
C ALA A 234 -15.79 9.78 12.50
N ARG A 235 -16.11 9.89 11.20
CA ARG A 235 -15.25 10.55 10.20
C ARG A 235 -14.94 12.00 10.58
N GLU A 236 -15.96 12.76 10.98
CA GLU A 236 -15.80 14.16 11.36
C GLU A 236 -14.89 14.32 12.59
N CYS A 237 -15.06 13.48 13.61
CA CYS A 237 -14.18 13.45 14.79
C CYS A 237 -12.70 13.25 14.41
N TYR A 238 -12.40 12.28 13.55
CA TYR A 238 -11.03 12.03 13.08
C TYR A 238 -10.49 13.18 12.24
N SER A 239 -11.30 13.75 11.34
CA SER A 239 -10.88 14.89 10.51
C SER A 239 -10.56 16.12 11.36
N MET A 240 -11.31 16.35 12.45
CA MET A 240 -11.11 17.47 13.38
C MET A 240 -9.79 17.39 14.16
N ILE A 241 -9.32 16.18 14.48
CA ILE A 241 -8.02 15.98 15.14
C ILE A 241 -6.85 15.94 14.14
N GLY A 242 -7.11 16.14 12.84
CA GLY A 242 -6.08 16.18 11.80
C GLY A 242 -5.80 14.83 11.11
N ALA A 243 -6.52 13.76 11.44
CA ALA A 243 -6.39 12.48 10.77
C ALA A 243 -7.10 12.54 9.41
N LYS A 244 -6.40 13.02 8.37
CA LYS A 244 -6.98 13.40 7.06
C LYS A 244 -7.18 12.27 6.07
N ILE A 245 -6.73 11.05 6.33
CA ILE A 245 -6.96 9.92 5.42
C ILE A 245 -8.11 9.06 5.95
N CYS A 246 -9.08 8.72 5.09
CA CYS A 246 -10.20 7.84 5.43
C CYS A 246 -10.00 6.48 4.76
N GLU A 247 -9.55 5.50 5.52
CA GLU A 247 -9.23 4.16 5.03
C GLU A 247 -10.40 3.22 5.27
N PHE A 248 -10.87 2.55 4.22
CA PHE A 248 -11.93 1.55 4.27
C PHE A 248 -13.22 1.98 5.01
N PRO A 249 -13.81 3.18 4.75
CA PRO A 249 -15.06 3.55 5.41
C PRO A 249 -16.12 2.46 5.24
N THR A 250 -16.83 2.13 6.32
CA THR A 250 -17.80 1.02 6.30
C THR A 250 -19.19 1.47 5.88
N SER A 251 -19.45 2.79 5.85
CA SER A 251 -20.69 3.39 5.37
C SER A 251 -20.49 4.49 4.34
N GLY A 252 -21.51 4.69 3.49
CA GLY A 252 -21.52 5.79 2.51
C GLY A 252 -21.55 7.17 3.17
N THR A 253 -22.10 7.28 4.38
CA THR A 253 -22.10 8.54 5.13
C THR A 253 -20.70 8.96 5.57
N ALA A 254 -19.86 8.01 6.01
CA ALA A 254 -18.47 8.28 6.34
C ALA A 254 -17.70 8.74 5.08
N ALA A 255 -17.83 8.01 3.97
CA ALA A 255 -17.18 8.38 2.70
C ALA A 255 -17.63 9.77 2.19
N SER A 256 -18.91 10.10 2.30
CA SER A 256 -19.44 11.41 1.88
C SER A 256 -18.91 12.57 2.73
N VAL A 257 -18.79 12.38 4.05
CA VAL A 257 -18.16 13.38 4.94
C VAL A 257 -16.68 13.50 4.65
N ALA A 258 -15.97 12.39 4.40
CA ALA A 258 -14.56 12.39 4.02
C ALA A 258 -14.34 13.28 2.78
N HIS A 259 -15.09 13.01 1.72
CA HIS A 259 -15.05 13.76 0.48
C HIS A 259 -15.35 15.25 0.69
N SER A 260 -16.38 15.58 1.48
CA SER A 260 -16.75 16.97 1.79
C SER A 260 -15.65 17.72 2.54
N ASN A 261 -14.85 17.02 3.34
CA ASN A 261 -13.71 17.58 4.08
C ASN A 261 -12.41 17.63 3.26
N GLY A 262 -12.39 17.05 2.06
CA GLY A 262 -11.18 16.87 1.26
C GLY A 262 -10.24 15.79 1.84
N ASP A 263 -10.78 14.88 2.67
CA ASP A 263 -10.05 13.75 3.22
C ASP A 263 -10.04 12.61 2.17
N PRO A 264 -8.89 12.19 1.62
CA PRO A 264 -8.86 11.12 0.62
C PRO A 264 -9.41 9.81 1.17
N VAL A 265 -10.24 9.15 0.36
CA VAL A 265 -10.84 7.85 0.67
C VAL A 265 -10.07 6.73 -0.04
N LEU A 266 -9.65 5.74 0.75
CA LEU A 266 -8.92 4.55 0.29
C LEU A 266 -9.81 3.31 0.38
N MET A 267 -9.89 2.53 -0.69
CA MET A 267 -10.61 1.26 -0.71
C MET A 267 -9.75 0.10 -1.21
N GLY A 268 -10.03 -1.11 -0.74
CA GLY A 268 -9.31 -2.31 -1.17
C GLY A 268 -9.62 -2.67 -2.63
N ALA A 269 -8.59 -2.74 -3.46
CA ALA A 269 -8.67 -3.25 -4.83
C ALA A 269 -9.30 -4.66 -4.92
N PRO A 270 -9.06 -5.60 -3.96
CA PRO A 270 -9.73 -6.90 -3.99
C PRO A 270 -11.27 -6.82 -3.95
N ASN A 271 -11.84 -5.77 -3.34
CA ASN A 271 -13.30 -5.59 -3.28
C ASN A 271 -13.89 -5.22 -4.65
N VAL A 272 -13.12 -4.55 -5.51
CA VAL A 272 -13.48 -4.30 -6.91
C VAL A 272 -13.43 -5.62 -7.68
N VAL A 273 -12.31 -6.34 -7.59
CA VAL A 273 -12.08 -7.59 -8.33
C VAL A 273 -13.11 -8.68 -8.01
N ARG A 274 -13.55 -8.75 -6.75
CA ARG A 274 -14.52 -9.76 -6.30
C ARG A 274 -15.97 -9.35 -6.45
N GLY A 275 -16.26 -8.08 -6.77
CA GLY A 275 -17.62 -7.54 -6.84
C GLY A 275 -18.32 -7.39 -5.48
N GLY A 276 -17.58 -7.25 -4.38
CA GLY A 276 -18.15 -7.10 -3.03
C GLY A 276 -17.12 -7.13 -1.91
N SER A 277 -17.50 -6.62 -0.72
CA SER A 277 -16.66 -6.64 0.49
C SER A 277 -16.73 -8.01 1.19
N GLN A 278 -15.64 -8.43 1.84
CA GLN A 278 -15.64 -9.67 2.62
C GLN A 278 -16.59 -9.62 3.83
N ALA A 279 -16.77 -8.43 4.40
CA ALA A 279 -17.49 -8.22 5.65
C ALA A 279 -18.95 -7.79 5.47
N GLY A 280 -19.43 -7.57 4.24
CA GLY A 280 -20.78 -7.04 3.98
C GLY A 280 -20.90 -5.52 4.15
N ASN A 281 -19.80 -4.82 4.40
CA ASN A 281 -19.67 -3.36 4.39
C ASN A 281 -19.90 -2.77 2.99
N ILE A 282 -20.02 -1.44 2.89
CA ILE A 282 -20.21 -0.75 1.60
C ILE A 282 -19.22 -1.23 0.52
N ALA A 283 -19.74 -1.49 -0.68
CA ALA A 283 -18.92 -1.99 -1.77
C ALA A 283 -18.04 -0.88 -2.35
N ALA A 284 -16.75 -1.16 -2.54
CA ALA A 284 -15.80 -0.23 -3.14
C ALA A 284 -16.29 0.32 -4.49
N ILE A 285 -16.87 -0.56 -5.32
CA ILE A 285 -17.40 -0.17 -6.65
C ILE A 285 -18.51 0.88 -6.57
N SER A 286 -19.32 0.88 -5.51
CA SER A 286 -20.37 1.88 -5.31
C SER A 286 -19.76 3.24 -5.02
N LEU A 287 -18.80 3.31 -4.09
CA LEU A 287 -18.10 4.55 -3.77
C LEU A 287 -17.35 5.12 -4.99
N ILE A 288 -16.74 4.26 -5.79
CA ILE A 288 -16.05 4.66 -7.02
C ILE A 288 -17.03 5.30 -8.02
N ARG A 289 -18.19 4.68 -8.25
CA ARG A 289 -19.22 5.21 -9.16
C ARG A 289 -19.80 6.53 -8.67
N ASP A 290 -19.87 6.72 -7.36
CA ASP A 290 -20.36 7.94 -6.73
C ASP A 290 -19.28 9.03 -6.64
N GLY A 291 -18.03 8.75 -7.06
CA GLY A 291 -16.91 9.71 -6.97
C GLY A 291 -16.41 9.93 -5.54
N LEU A 292 -16.66 8.98 -4.65
CA LEU A 292 -16.32 9.02 -3.21
C LEU A 292 -15.12 8.14 -2.85
N CYS A 293 -14.33 7.69 -3.83
CA CYS A 293 -13.12 6.89 -3.64
C CYS A 293 -11.99 7.48 -4.47
N ASP A 294 -10.86 7.80 -3.83
CA ASP A 294 -9.74 8.49 -4.47
C ASP A 294 -8.64 7.53 -4.90
N ALA A 295 -8.36 6.51 -4.09
CA ALA A 295 -7.30 5.56 -4.36
C ALA A 295 -7.67 4.12 -3.98
N LEU A 296 -7.03 3.18 -4.67
CA LEU A 296 -7.14 1.75 -4.41
C LEU A 296 -5.85 1.21 -3.80
N VAL A 297 -5.99 0.33 -2.82
CA VAL A 297 -4.87 -0.30 -2.10
C VAL A 297 -4.92 -1.82 -2.21
N SER A 298 -3.77 -2.49 -2.09
CA SER A 298 -3.69 -3.94 -2.27
C SER A 298 -4.46 -4.70 -1.19
N ASP A 299 -4.59 -4.11 0.00
CA ASP A 299 -5.12 -4.77 1.18
C ASP A 299 -4.32 -6.08 1.37
N TYR A 300 -4.95 -7.24 1.24
CA TYR A 300 -4.28 -8.51 1.43
C TYR A 300 -3.74 -9.14 0.12
N TYR A 301 -3.81 -8.48 -1.04
CA TYR A 301 -3.47 -9.11 -2.34
C TYR A 301 -2.97 -8.14 -3.43
N TYR A 302 -1.64 -8.01 -3.59
CA TYR A 302 -0.99 -7.14 -4.60
C TYR A 302 -1.53 -7.27 -6.04
N PRO A 303 -1.78 -8.47 -6.59
CA PRO A 303 -2.30 -8.61 -7.95
C PRO A 303 -3.63 -7.91 -8.20
N ALA A 304 -4.40 -7.62 -7.14
CA ALA A 304 -5.69 -6.94 -7.27
C ALA A 304 -5.55 -5.49 -7.76
N LEU A 305 -4.42 -4.81 -7.56
CA LEU A 305 -4.27 -3.39 -7.93
C LEU A 305 -4.41 -3.19 -9.44
N GLY A 306 -3.55 -3.84 -10.23
CA GLY A 306 -3.64 -3.78 -11.69
C GLY A 306 -4.94 -4.39 -12.22
N ALA A 307 -5.40 -5.50 -11.64
CA ALA A 307 -6.64 -6.15 -12.03
C ALA A 307 -7.87 -5.25 -11.84
N ALA A 308 -7.97 -4.54 -10.71
CA ALA A 308 -9.05 -3.60 -10.44
C ALA A 308 -9.04 -2.43 -11.44
N ALA A 309 -7.88 -1.86 -11.74
CA ALA A 309 -7.78 -0.76 -12.70
C ALA A 309 -8.22 -1.17 -14.11
N PHE A 310 -7.81 -2.36 -14.58
CA PHE A 310 -8.29 -2.89 -15.86
C PHE A 310 -9.78 -3.20 -15.83
N GLN A 311 -10.29 -3.84 -14.78
CA GLN A 311 -11.71 -4.14 -14.67
C GLN A 311 -12.58 -2.88 -14.70
N LEU A 312 -12.20 -1.81 -13.98
CA LEU A 312 -12.91 -0.54 -14.01
C LEU A 312 -12.96 0.07 -15.41
N ALA A 313 -11.88 -0.09 -16.18
CA ALA A 313 -11.80 0.38 -17.55
C ALA A 313 -12.64 -0.48 -18.51
N ASP A 314 -12.52 -1.80 -18.41
CA ASP A 314 -13.21 -2.76 -19.27
C ASP A 314 -14.74 -2.73 -19.05
N GLU A 315 -15.19 -2.50 -17.81
CA GLU A 315 -16.60 -2.30 -17.47
C GLU A 315 -17.13 -0.90 -17.81
N GLY A 316 -16.27 0.00 -18.29
CA GLY A 316 -16.66 1.36 -18.69
C GLY A 316 -17.04 2.26 -17.52
N VAL A 317 -16.60 1.96 -16.30
CA VAL A 317 -16.82 2.82 -15.11
C VAL A 317 -16.03 4.11 -15.24
N MET A 318 -14.80 4.04 -15.75
CA MET A 318 -13.96 5.17 -16.08
C MET A 318 -12.90 4.76 -17.13
N SER A 319 -12.16 5.72 -17.68
CA SER A 319 -11.04 5.40 -18.58
C SER A 319 -9.90 4.69 -17.85
N LEU A 320 -9.06 3.94 -18.58
CA LEU A 320 -7.86 3.32 -18.00
C LEU A 320 -6.93 4.35 -17.34
N ALA A 321 -6.79 5.54 -17.91
CA ALA A 321 -5.99 6.61 -17.33
C ALA A 321 -6.49 7.05 -15.95
N GLN A 322 -7.82 7.20 -15.80
CA GLN A 322 -8.45 7.54 -14.52
C GLN A 322 -8.29 6.41 -13.50
N ALA A 323 -8.57 5.16 -13.91
CA ALA A 323 -8.45 4.00 -13.04
C ALA A 323 -6.98 3.79 -12.59
N TRP A 324 -6.02 4.01 -13.48
CA TRP A 324 -4.59 3.91 -13.14
C TRP A 324 -4.12 5.03 -12.22
N SER A 325 -4.71 6.22 -12.32
CA SER A 325 -4.43 7.33 -11.39
C SER A 325 -4.70 6.93 -9.94
N MET A 326 -5.77 6.17 -9.69
CA MET A 326 -6.15 5.69 -8.36
C MET A 326 -5.10 4.78 -7.70
N ILE A 327 -4.20 4.18 -8.47
CA ILE A 327 -3.15 3.26 -7.98
C ILE A 327 -1.73 3.79 -8.22
N SER A 328 -1.58 5.04 -8.67
CA SER A 328 -0.26 5.65 -8.90
C SER A 328 -0.24 7.15 -8.60
N ALA A 329 -0.78 7.98 -9.50
CA ALA A 329 -0.70 9.44 -9.36
C ALA A 329 -1.43 9.96 -8.10
N THR A 330 -2.65 9.47 -7.82
CA THR A 330 -3.43 9.90 -6.65
C THR A 330 -2.76 9.46 -5.34
N PRO A 331 -2.31 8.18 -5.17
CA PRO A 331 -1.47 7.80 -4.04
C PRO A 331 -0.22 8.65 -3.83
N ALA A 332 0.49 9.02 -4.91
CA ALA A 332 1.64 9.91 -4.83
C ALA A 332 1.25 11.29 -4.26
N GLN A 333 0.13 11.85 -4.72
CA GLN A 333 -0.38 13.14 -4.25
C GLN A 333 -0.78 13.10 -2.77
N ILE A 334 -1.52 12.06 -2.35
CA ILE A 334 -1.94 11.85 -0.95
C ILE A 334 -0.72 11.86 -0.02
N MET A 335 0.35 11.18 -0.42
CA MET A 335 1.58 11.07 0.35
C MET A 335 2.60 12.20 0.11
N GLY A 336 2.29 13.17 -0.75
CA GLY A 336 3.19 14.29 -1.08
C GLY A 336 4.46 13.90 -1.84
N LEU A 337 4.43 12.80 -2.60
CA LEU A 337 5.55 12.30 -3.40
C LEU A 337 5.58 12.98 -4.77
N SER A 338 6.23 14.15 -4.86
CA SER A 338 6.32 14.92 -6.10
C SER A 338 7.24 14.29 -7.16
N ASP A 339 8.08 13.33 -6.78
CA ASP A 339 9.11 12.73 -7.63
C ASP A 339 8.60 11.52 -8.44
N ARG A 340 7.36 11.05 -8.27
CA ARG A 340 6.83 9.83 -8.90
C ARG A 340 5.31 9.91 -9.12
N GLY A 341 4.70 8.79 -9.54
CA GLY A 341 3.25 8.68 -9.77
C GLY A 341 2.79 9.05 -11.19
N THR A 342 3.65 9.69 -11.99
CA THR A 342 3.42 9.94 -13.42
C THR A 342 4.71 9.79 -14.21
N LEU A 343 4.61 9.65 -15.55
CA LEU A 343 5.74 9.48 -16.45
C LEU A 343 6.21 10.81 -17.09
N GLU A 344 6.55 11.79 -16.25
CA GLU A 344 7.01 13.12 -16.68
C GLU A 344 8.54 13.26 -16.61
N THR A 345 9.12 14.05 -17.52
CA THR A 345 10.55 14.39 -17.52
C THR A 345 10.99 14.94 -16.16
N GLY A 346 12.09 14.42 -15.62
CA GLY A 346 12.66 14.81 -14.33
C GLY A 346 12.18 13.97 -13.14
N LYS A 347 11.05 13.25 -13.26
CA LYS A 347 10.57 12.33 -12.23
C LYS A 347 11.40 11.06 -12.16
N ARG A 348 11.36 10.39 -11.01
CA ARG A 348 11.92 9.06 -10.78
C ARG A 348 11.35 8.09 -11.82
N ALA A 349 12.22 7.28 -12.41
CA ALA A 349 11.83 6.26 -13.37
C ALA A 349 11.18 5.06 -12.65
N ASP A 350 9.93 5.26 -12.26
CA ASP A 350 9.02 4.28 -11.67
C ASP A 350 7.97 3.90 -12.71
N LEU A 351 8.10 2.71 -13.28
CA LEU A 351 7.22 2.24 -14.36
C LEU A 351 6.91 0.75 -14.22
N THR A 352 5.74 0.37 -14.75
CA THR A 352 5.35 -1.01 -14.96
C THR A 352 5.02 -1.22 -16.43
N ILE A 353 5.46 -2.36 -16.96
CA ILE A 353 5.30 -2.74 -18.36
C ILE A 353 4.44 -3.99 -18.43
N ILE A 354 3.29 -3.86 -19.07
CA ILE A 354 2.22 -4.84 -19.05
C ILE A 354 1.91 -5.29 -20.46
N ASN A 355 1.87 -6.60 -20.68
CA ASN A 355 1.47 -7.17 -21.96
C ASN A 355 0.01 -6.81 -22.25
N LYS A 356 -0.29 -6.21 -23.40
CA LYS A 356 -1.64 -5.71 -23.71
C LYS A 356 -2.68 -6.83 -23.79
N GLU A 357 -2.29 -8.00 -24.29
CA GLU A 357 -3.19 -9.11 -24.51
C GLU A 357 -3.41 -9.90 -23.21
N SER A 358 -2.32 -10.32 -22.56
CA SER A 358 -2.42 -11.16 -21.36
C SER A 358 -2.68 -10.38 -20.07
N ARG A 359 -2.49 -9.06 -20.09
CA ARG A 359 -2.53 -8.17 -18.90
C ARG A 359 -1.54 -8.55 -17.79
N ILE A 360 -0.53 -9.35 -18.13
CA ILE A 360 0.53 -9.75 -17.21
C ILE A 360 1.59 -8.66 -17.15
N VAL A 361 2.02 -8.32 -15.94
CA VAL A 361 3.21 -7.49 -15.70
C VAL A 361 4.43 -8.31 -16.08
N GLU A 362 5.17 -7.85 -17.09
CA GLU A 362 6.41 -8.50 -17.54
C GLU A 362 7.66 -7.73 -17.12
N ALA A 363 7.51 -6.46 -16.72
CA ALA A 363 8.61 -5.71 -16.13
C ALA A 363 8.15 -4.63 -15.16
N THR A 364 8.95 -4.42 -14.12
CA THR A 364 8.75 -3.34 -13.15
C THR A 364 10.10 -2.68 -12.91
N MET A 365 10.10 -1.35 -12.92
CA MET A 365 11.28 -0.54 -12.68
C MET A 365 10.99 0.45 -11.56
N ALA A 366 11.88 0.51 -10.57
CA ALA A 366 11.79 1.46 -9.47
C ALA A 366 13.11 2.25 -9.36
N GLY A 367 13.03 3.56 -9.60
CA GLY A 367 14.19 4.46 -9.67
C GLY A 367 15.19 4.06 -10.76
N GLY A 368 14.71 3.68 -11.95
CA GLY A 368 15.56 3.29 -13.09
C GLY A 368 16.23 1.92 -12.96
N ARG A 369 15.84 1.12 -11.96
CA ARG A 369 16.36 -0.23 -11.72
C ARG A 369 15.26 -1.25 -11.97
N TRP A 370 15.53 -2.28 -12.77
CA TRP A 370 14.61 -3.41 -12.90
C TRP A 370 14.46 -4.14 -11.57
N THR A 371 13.24 -4.14 -11.03
CA THR A 371 12.87 -4.88 -9.82
C THR A 371 12.22 -6.22 -10.18
N HIS A 372 11.59 -6.28 -11.35
CA HIS A 372 11.05 -7.48 -11.97
C HIS A 372 11.31 -7.43 -13.48
N LEU A 373 11.69 -8.57 -14.06
CA LEU A 373 11.78 -8.81 -15.50
C LEU A 373 11.38 -10.25 -15.77
N SER A 374 10.45 -10.46 -16.69
CA SER A 374 9.99 -11.78 -17.12
C SER A 374 9.52 -11.74 -18.58
N GLY A 375 9.07 -12.89 -19.08
CA GLY A 375 8.45 -12.99 -20.41
C GLY A 375 9.36 -12.54 -21.56
N GLU A 376 8.73 -12.00 -22.60
CA GLU A 376 9.42 -11.56 -23.81
C GLU A 376 10.20 -10.26 -23.57
N ILE A 377 9.79 -9.42 -22.61
CA ILE A 377 10.56 -8.21 -22.25
C ILE A 377 11.98 -8.58 -21.79
N ALA A 378 12.15 -9.64 -20.98
CA ALA A 378 13.48 -10.08 -20.55
C ALA A 378 14.40 -10.39 -21.74
N SER A 379 13.88 -11.05 -22.77
CA SER A 379 14.60 -11.32 -24.03
C SER A 379 14.97 -10.03 -24.77
N ARG A 380 14.04 -9.07 -24.87
CA ARG A 380 14.26 -7.79 -25.55
C ARG A 380 15.32 -6.94 -24.84
N VAL A 381 15.26 -6.87 -23.52
CA VAL A 381 16.28 -6.20 -22.69
C VAL A 381 17.64 -6.88 -22.86
N GLY A 382 17.69 -8.21 -22.84
CA GLY A 382 18.94 -8.97 -23.04
C GLY A 382 19.61 -8.70 -24.39
N ARG A 383 18.83 -8.65 -25.48
CA ARG A 383 19.32 -8.35 -26.85
C ARG A 383 19.79 -6.90 -27.01
N SER A 384 19.16 -5.96 -26.29
CA SER A 384 19.51 -4.54 -26.37
C SER A 384 20.86 -4.22 -25.71
N ASN A 385 21.42 -5.11 -24.89
CA ASN A 385 22.70 -4.89 -24.23
C ASN A 385 23.87 -5.50 -25.04
N PRO A 386 24.73 -4.69 -25.69
CA PRO A 386 25.84 -5.20 -26.50
C PRO A 386 26.86 -6.05 -25.71
N ALA A 387 26.97 -5.85 -24.39
CA ALA A 387 27.86 -6.65 -23.54
C ALA A 387 27.37 -8.10 -23.34
N ILE A 388 26.06 -8.36 -23.46
CA ILE A 388 25.48 -9.71 -23.32
C ILE A 388 25.60 -10.48 -24.65
N SER A 389 25.59 -9.77 -25.79
CA SER A 389 25.75 -10.40 -27.11
C SER A 389 27.15 -11.00 -27.35
N MET A 390 28.19 -10.50 -26.67
CA MET A 390 29.58 -10.98 -26.85
C MET A 390 29.96 -12.17 -25.95
N ALA A 391 29.09 -12.60 -25.02
CA ALA A 391 29.35 -13.76 -24.16
C ALA A 391 28.74 -15.07 -24.71
N ALA A 392 28.08 -15.01 -25.87
CA ALA A 392 27.40 -16.12 -26.52
C ALA A 392 28.04 -16.55 -27.85
N GLU A 393 29.21 -16.02 -28.20
CA GLU A 393 30.03 -16.48 -29.34
C GLU A 393 31.23 -17.31 -28.90
#